data_AF-A0AA38NXR2-F1
#
_entry.id   AF-A0AA38NXR2-F1
#
_cell.length_a   1.000
_cell.length_b   1.000
_cell.length_c   1.000
_cell.angle_alpha   90.00
_cell.angle_beta   90.00
_cell.angle_gamma   90.00
#
_symmetry.space_group_name_H-M   'P 1'
#
loop_
_entity.id
_entity.type
_entity.pdbx_description
1 polymer ?
#
loop_
_entity_poly.entity_id
_entity_poly.type
_entity_poly.pdbx_seq_one_letter_code
_entity_poly.pdbx_strand_id
1 'polypeptide(L)'
;MDSNYDEVNAVRALEERQAVELENERCEHISKLTKRKDWEKIVEVMKFDGPNCWRMIKSIRPDGVNEGKVEEYQVHVVGILEDKRLPPIRGDKQSVTLGGFQCSQFMEDIEHIMDVVALFSRHVPGIQQAFIKQVGDKTMIEVGNRIFTPRNEAPTMQPATVDRLMDENGFIQQVNKTGTGFVYGEENLVYYGEEITDDDGTNRIIDISPQKLHVGDIVDVGFSVVGIGKGRDMKARLVLRNVTLLDSTYTQLWLKTKVKGQLRLGGAARPVLAGRKRPGDEYGEAMRKRHILDPDTDGATKRLTEMALDENLLVVLLWIFGIASLACAGPIPNIGDISVPPPGRTGGTGSMFLSESQHGHAKYRISHGGDVKSKSAILGPVTFDEKSIEERLEEPTGIT
;
A
#
# COMPACT_ATOMS: atom_id res chain seq x y z
N MET A 1 20.89 6.93 -4.37
CA MET A 1 21.72 7.05 -3.15
C MET A 1 23.07 7.70 -3.49
N ASP A 2 23.78 8.24 -2.50
CA ASP A 2 25.13 8.83 -2.68
C ASP A 2 26.18 7.72 -2.86
N SER A 3 27.33 8.03 -3.48
CA SER A 3 28.42 7.07 -3.76
C SER A 3 29.09 6.50 -2.49
N ASN A 4 28.78 7.06 -1.33
CA ASN A 4 29.30 6.62 -0.03
C ASN A 4 28.43 5.57 0.66
N TYR A 5 27.29 5.22 0.07
CA TYR A 5 26.45 4.13 0.57
C TYR A 5 27.05 2.79 0.16
N ASP A 6 27.24 1.87 1.12
CA ASP A 6 27.85 0.56 0.88
C ASP A 6 26.82 -0.41 0.31
N GLU A 7 26.52 -0.22 -0.98
CA GLU A 7 25.51 -0.97 -1.72
C GLU A 7 25.78 -2.48 -1.69
N VAL A 8 27.04 -2.89 -1.84
CA VAL A 8 27.42 -4.31 -1.91
C VAL A 8 27.11 -5.04 -0.61
N ASN A 9 27.51 -4.47 0.54
CA ASN A 9 27.22 -5.11 1.81
C ASN A 9 25.74 -5.00 2.20
N ALA A 10 25.05 -3.92 1.82
CA ALA A 10 23.62 -3.79 2.02
C ALA A 10 22.83 -4.85 1.24
N VAL A 11 23.22 -5.17 0.00
CA VAL A 11 22.59 -6.25 -0.79
C VAL A 11 22.80 -7.61 -0.14
N ARG A 12 24.02 -7.91 0.33
CA ARG A 12 24.26 -9.17 1.05
C ARG A 12 23.39 -9.28 2.31
N ALA A 13 23.29 -8.21 3.09
CA ALA A 13 22.44 -8.17 4.28
C ALA A 13 20.95 -8.30 3.92
N LEU A 14 20.50 -7.73 2.79
CA LEU A 14 19.14 -7.91 2.27
C LEU A 14 18.86 -9.40 1.98
N GLU A 15 19.76 -10.09 1.30
CA GLU A 15 19.60 -11.53 0.99
C GLU A 15 19.53 -12.38 2.27
N GLU A 16 20.40 -12.09 3.24
CA GLU A 16 20.38 -12.76 4.56
C GLU A 16 19.05 -12.52 5.29
N ARG A 17 18.56 -11.27 5.30
CA ARG A 17 17.27 -10.92 5.91
C ARG A 17 16.08 -11.57 5.20
N GLN A 18 16.09 -11.62 3.87
CA GLN A 18 15.05 -12.28 3.09
C GLN A 18 14.97 -13.77 3.41
N ALA A 19 16.11 -14.45 3.57
CA ALA A 19 16.11 -15.86 3.96
C ALA A 19 15.44 -16.07 5.34
N VAL A 20 15.73 -15.21 6.30
CA VAL A 20 15.12 -15.26 7.65
C VAL A 20 13.60 -14.98 7.59
N GLU A 21 13.16 -13.95 6.88
CA GLU A 21 11.72 -13.63 6.78
C GLU A 21 10.92 -14.67 5.97
N LEU A 22 11.59 -15.37 5.05
CA LEU A 22 11.02 -16.54 4.38
C LEU A 22 10.87 -17.77 5.31
N GLU A 23 11.41 -17.76 6.51
CA GLU A 23 11.14 -18.79 7.52
C GLU A 23 10.15 -18.29 8.58
N ASN A 24 9.98 -16.97 8.71
CA ASN A 24 9.08 -16.35 9.67
C ASN A 24 7.59 -16.67 9.37
N GLU A 25 6.91 -17.32 10.31
CA GLU A 25 5.48 -17.67 10.20
C GLU A 25 4.54 -16.51 10.56
N ARG A 26 5.06 -15.44 11.17
CA ARG A 26 4.25 -14.28 11.60
C ARG A 26 3.74 -13.45 10.42
N CYS A 27 4.43 -13.51 9.29
CA CYS A 27 4.10 -12.77 8.07
C CYS A 27 3.94 -13.71 6.87
N GLU A 28 2.92 -13.43 6.04
CA GLU A 28 2.73 -14.13 4.77
C GLU A 28 3.53 -13.40 3.68
N HIS A 29 4.77 -13.85 3.44
CA HIS A 29 5.58 -13.31 2.35
C HIS A 29 4.95 -13.60 0.99
N ILE A 30 5.04 -12.67 0.03
CA ILE A 30 4.35 -12.81 -1.27
C ILE A 30 4.75 -14.07 -2.03
N SER A 31 6.04 -14.40 -2.03
CA SER A 31 6.57 -15.63 -2.63
C SER A 31 6.11 -16.90 -1.92
N LYS A 32 5.85 -16.88 -0.60
CA LYS A 32 5.26 -18.03 0.11
C LYS A 32 3.83 -18.29 -0.38
N LEU A 33 3.04 -17.23 -0.53
CA LEU A 33 1.66 -17.34 -0.98
C LEU A 33 1.58 -18.00 -2.35
N THR A 34 2.25 -17.43 -3.35
CA THR A 34 2.15 -17.84 -4.76
C THR A 34 2.79 -19.21 -5.05
N LYS A 35 3.79 -19.61 -4.25
CA LYS A 35 4.39 -20.96 -4.34
C LYS A 35 3.47 -22.05 -3.80
N ARG A 36 2.42 -21.72 -3.02
CA ARG A 36 1.45 -22.73 -2.56
C ARG A 36 0.64 -23.24 -3.74
N LYS A 37 0.46 -24.56 -3.79
CA LYS A 37 -0.46 -25.19 -4.74
C LYS A 37 -1.86 -24.64 -4.52
N ASP A 38 -2.51 -24.22 -5.61
CA ASP A 38 -3.87 -23.68 -5.61
C ASP A 38 -4.06 -22.44 -4.71
N TRP A 39 -3.03 -21.58 -4.57
CA TRP A 39 -3.13 -20.36 -3.77
C TRP A 39 -4.29 -19.44 -4.20
N GLU A 40 -4.65 -19.46 -5.48
CA GLU A 40 -5.81 -18.74 -6.04
C GLU A 40 -7.15 -19.14 -5.38
N LYS A 41 -7.23 -20.31 -4.73
CA LYS A 41 -8.41 -20.76 -3.98
C LYS A 41 -8.42 -20.28 -2.53
N ILE A 42 -7.29 -19.78 -2.03
CA ILE A 42 -7.14 -19.26 -0.66
C ILE A 42 -7.64 -17.82 -0.58
N VAL A 43 -7.51 -17.08 -1.68
CA VAL A 43 -7.89 -15.68 -1.79
C VAL A 43 -9.11 -15.50 -2.68
N GLU A 44 -9.88 -14.45 -2.41
CA GLU A 44 -10.99 -14.02 -3.25
C GLU A 44 -10.81 -12.54 -3.60
N VAL A 45 -11.21 -12.13 -4.80
CA VAL A 45 -11.21 -10.73 -5.22
C VAL A 45 -12.65 -10.21 -5.17
N MET A 46 -12.93 -9.35 -4.21
CA MET A 46 -14.27 -8.84 -3.95
C MET A 46 -14.36 -7.33 -4.14
N LYS A 47 -15.52 -6.85 -4.61
CA LYS A 47 -15.82 -5.44 -4.75
C LYS A 47 -16.40 -4.89 -3.44
N PHE A 48 -15.88 -3.76 -3.01
CA PHE A 48 -16.34 -2.97 -1.87
C PHE A 48 -16.87 -1.63 -2.38
N ASP A 49 -17.93 -1.09 -1.76
CA ASP A 49 -18.56 0.16 -2.18
C ASP A 49 -18.16 1.38 -1.31
N GLY A 50 -17.42 1.20 -0.22
CA GLY A 50 -17.03 2.28 0.69
C GLY A 50 -15.65 2.10 1.32
N PRO A 51 -14.53 2.52 0.68
CA PRO A 51 -14.45 3.15 -0.65
C PRO A 51 -14.70 2.17 -1.82
N ASN A 52 -15.18 2.70 -2.96
CA ASN A 52 -15.42 1.89 -4.16
C ASN A 52 -14.09 1.33 -4.72
N CYS A 53 -13.80 0.08 -4.43
CA CYS A 53 -12.57 -0.59 -4.84
C CYS A 53 -12.75 -2.10 -4.90
N TRP A 54 -11.81 -2.78 -5.54
CA TRP A 54 -11.67 -4.23 -5.51
C TRP A 54 -10.54 -4.59 -4.56
N ARG A 55 -10.73 -5.60 -3.73
CA ARG A 55 -9.74 -6.01 -2.73
C ARG A 55 -9.54 -7.51 -2.76
N MET A 56 -8.31 -7.91 -2.46
CA MET A 56 -8.00 -9.29 -2.16
C MET A 56 -8.37 -9.56 -0.70
N ILE A 57 -9.18 -10.59 -0.48
CA ILE A 57 -9.67 -10.99 0.83
C ILE A 57 -9.41 -12.48 1.07
N LYS A 58 -9.43 -12.88 2.34
CA LYS A 58 -9.49 -14.29 2.75
C LYS A 58 -10.71 -14.52 3.61
N SER A 59 -11.40 -15.62 3.34
CA SER A 59 -12.49 -16.10 4.17
C SER A 59 -11.93 -16.66 5.46
N ILE A 60 -12.37 -16.13 6.60
CA ILE A 60 -12.06 -16.71 7.90
C ILE A 60 -12.80 -18.05 7.99
N ARG A 61 -12.10 -19.11 8.38
CA ARG A 61 -12.75 -20.41 8.59
C ARG A 61 -13.82 -20.25 9.68
N PRO A 62 -15.03 -20.82 9.51
CA PRO A 62 -16.07 -20.73 10.51
C PRO A 62 -15.62 -21.50 11.77
N ASP A 63 -15.13 -20.78 12.76
CA ASP A 63 -14.87 -21.23 14.13
C ASP A 63 -16.15 -21.18 14.99
N GLY A 64 -17.33 -21.10 14.36
CA GLY A 64 -18.64 -21.01 15.00
C GLY A 64 -19.04 -19.62 15.48
N VAL A 65 -18.11 -18.64 15.52
CA VAL A 65 -18.38 -17.26 15.97
C VAL A 65 -18.19 -16.25 14.84
N ASN A 66 -17.33 -16.56 13.86
CA ASN A 66 -16.96 -15.64 12.78
C ASN A 66 -17.47 -16.07 11.40
N GLU A 67 -18.61 -16.76 11.34
CA GLU A 67 -19.19 -17.19 10.07
C GLU A 67 -19.54 -15.96 9.19
N GLY A 68 -18.91 -15.89 8.02
CA GLY A 68 -19.11 -14.81 7.04
C GLY A 68 -18.24 -13.56 7.25
N LYS A 69 -17.28 -13.56 8.18
CA LYS A 69 -16.29 -12.48 8.25
C LYS A 69 -15.23 -12.67 7.16
N VAL A 70 -14.98 -11.59 6.42
CA VAL A 70 -13.93 -11.49 5.42
C VAL A 70 -12.86 -10.54 5.94
N GLU A 71 -11.60 -10.93 5.78
CA GLU A 71 -10.44 -10.10 6.13
C GLU A 71 -9.69 -9.72 4.87
N GLU A 72 -9.15 -8.50 4.86
CA GLU A 72 -8.23 -8.08 3.81
C GLU A 72 -6.98 -8.95 3.85
N TYR A 73 -6.57 -9.44 2.68
CA TYR A 73 -5.36 -10.22 2.56
C TYR A 73 -4.13 -9.31 2.50
N GLN A 74 -3.25 -9.43 3.49
CA GLN A 74 -2.00 -8.69 3.56
C GLN A 74 -0.83 -9.64 3.28
N VAL A 75 0.10 -9.18 2.44
CA VAL A 75 1.33 -9.88 2.06
C VAL A 75 2.53 -9.00 2.32
N HIS A 76 3.69 -9.61 2.47
CA HIS A 76 4.93 -8.94 2.83
C HIS A 76 6.00 -9.06 1.74
N VAL A 77 6.87 -8.06 1.67
CA VAL A 77 8.07 -8.03 0.83
C VAL A 77 9.19 -7.30 1.55
N VAL A 78 10.38 -7.90 1.55
CA VAL A 78 11.58 -7.28 2.12
C VAL A 78 12.40 -6.59 1.03
N GLY A 79 12.82 -5.35 1.27
CA GLY A 79 13.63 -4.58 0.33
C GLY A 79 14.39 -3.43 0.98
N ILE A 80 15.23 -2.75 0.19
CA ILE A 80 15.93 -1.54 0.62
C ILE A 80 15.07 -0.31 0.27
N LEU A 81 14.91 0.59 1.23
CA LEU A 81 14.14 1.82 1.07
C LEU A 81 14.89 2.82 0.17
N GLU A 82 14.43 3.00 -1.07
CA GLU A 82 15.04 3.90 -2.08
C GLU A 82 14.43 5.31 -2.04
N ASP A 83 13.15 5.42 -1.71
CA ASP A 83 12.46 6.70 -1.53
C ASP A 83 11.33 6.55 -0.49
N LYS A 84 11.01 7.64 0.23
CA LYS A 84 9.92 7.65 1.20
C LYS A 84 9.23 9.00 1.26
N ARG A 85 7.91 8.97 1.47
CA ARG A 85 7.06 10.12 1.78
C ARG A 85 6.49 9.97 3.19
N LEU A 86 7.41 9.93 4.17
CA LEU A 86 7.15 9.61 5.58
C LEU A 86 7.94 10.54 6.54
N PRO A 87 7.33 11.08 7.61
CA PRO A 87 5.89 11.12 7.89
C PRO A 87 5.12 11.94 6.85
N PRO A 88 3.79 11.78 6.77
CA PRO A 88 2.92 12.51 5.86
C PRO A 88 2.75 13.99 6.28
N ILE A 89 3.82 14.79 6.27
CA ILE A 89 3.75 16.19 6.73
C ILE A 89 3.10 17.07 5.67
N ARG A 90 3.32 16.80 4.37
CA ARG A 90 2.90 17.65 3.25
C ARG A 90 2.67 16.80 1.98
N GLY A 91 1.48 16.23 1.84
CA GLY A 91 1.13 15.47 0.64
C GLY A 91 -0.27 14.89 0.70
N ASP A 92 -0.68 14.32 -0.43
CA ASP A 92 -1.89 13.52 -0.61
C ASP A 92 -1.66 12.04 -0.27
N LYS A 93 -0.40 11.60 -0.26
CA LYS A 93 0.00 10.20 -0.16
C LYS A 93 1.16 9.99 0.84
N GLN A 94 1.05 8.91 1.60
CA GLN A 94 2.16 8.29 2.32
C GLN A 94 2.62 7.06 1.52
N SER A 95 3.92 6.97 1.24
CA SER A 95 4.44 5.91 0.38
C SER A 95 5.90 5.60 0.66
N VAL A 96 6.28 4.38 0.34
CA VAL A 96 7.66 3.91 0.28
C VAL A 96 7.93 3.36 -1.12
N THR A 97 9.15 3.57 -1.62
CA THR A 97 9.64 2.91 -2.82
C THR A 97 10.76 1.98 -2.41
N LEU A 98 10.61 0.69 -2.73
CA LEU A 98 11.59 -0.34 -2.42
C LEU A 98 12.39 -0.70 -3.66
N GLY A 99 13.68 -0.91 -3.48
CA GLY A 99 14.56 -1.52 -4.46
C GLY A 99 15.24 -2.77 -3.90
N GLY A 100 15.56 -3.71 -4.78
CA GLY A 100 16.30 -4.92 -4.44
C GLY A 100 17.73 -4.94 -4.97
N PHE A 101 18.17 -3.92 -5.71
CA PHE A 101 19.53 -3.84 -6.28
C PHE A 101 19.98 -5.13 -7.00
N GLN A 102 19.11 -5.66 -7.86
CA GLN A 102 19.31 -6.92 -8.61
C GLN A 102 19.36 -8.20 -7.75
N CYS A 103 19.00 -8.13 -6.47
CA CYS A 103 18.76 -9.31 -5.65
C CYS A 103 17.72 -10.22 -6.32
N SER A 104 18.07 -11.49 -6.50
CA SER A 104 17.26 -12.49 -7.21
C SER A 104 15.91 -12.72 -6.52
N GLN A 105 15.89 -12.80 -5.19
CA GLN A 105 14.67 -13.01 -4.42
C GLN A 105 13.72 -11.82 -4.55
N PHE A 106 14.22 -10.58 -4.50
CA PHE A 106 13.38 -9.39 -4.70
C PHE A 106 12.77 -9.34 -6.11
N MET A 107 13.53 -9.73 -7.13
CA MET A 107 12.99 -9.85 -8.49
C MET A 107 11.94 -10.94 -8.59
N GLU A 108 12.13 -12.06 -7.90
CA GLU A 108 11.13 -13.13 -7.78
C GLU A 108 9.84 -12.61 -7.11
N ASP A 109 9.97 -11.84 -6.04
CA ASP A 109 8.83 -11.25 -5.33
C ASP A 109 8.03 -10.30 -6.23
N ILE A 110 8.70 -9.53 -7.10
CA ILE A 110 8.01 -8.70 -8.11
C ILE A 110 7.17 -9.56 -9.06
N GLU A 111 7.72 -10.67 -9.57
CA GLU A 111 6.97 -11.60 -10.42
C GLU A 111 5.77 -12.21 -9.66
N HIS A 112 5.94 -12.55 -8.39
CA HIS A 112 4.84 -13.05 -7.55
C HIS A 112 3.76 -11.98 -7.30
N ILE A 113 4.13 -10.70 -7.20
CA ILE A 113 3.16 -9.60 -7.20
C ILE A 113 2.43 -9.51 -8.56
N MET A 114 3.12 -9.75 -9.68
CA MET A 114 2.49 -9.79 -11.01
C MET A 114 1.46 -10.91 -11.11
N ASP A 115 1.73 -12.09 -10.55
CA ASP A 115 0.78 -13.20 -10.51
C ASP A 115 -0.51 -12.82 -9.76
N VAL A 116 -0.39 -12.10 -8.64
CA VAL A 116 -1.55 -11.55 -7.93
C VAL A 116 -2.30 -10.53 -8.77
N VAL A 117 -1.61 -9.64 -9.48
CA VAL A 117 -2.29 -8.69 -10.39
C VAL A 117 -2.96 -9.41 -11.57
N ALA A 118 -2.36 -10.49 -12.08
CA ALA A 118 -2.97 -11.33 -13.11
C ALA A 118 -4.27 -11.96 -12.60
N LEU A 119 -4.33 -12.41 -11.34
CA LEU A 119 -5.57 -12.85 -10.71
C LEU A 119 -6.62 -11.72 -10.67
N PHE A 120 -6.23 -10.50 -10.32
CA PHE A 120 -7.13 -9.35 -10.39
C PHE A 120 -7.67 -9.10 -11.81
N SER A 121 -6.84 -9.24 -12.84
CA SER A 121 -7.24 -9.00 -14.23
C SER A 121 -8.35 -9.94 -14.72
N ARG A 122 -8.46 -11.13 -14.12
CA ARG A 122 -9.56 -12.07 -14.39
C ARG A 122 -10.90 -11.61 -13.80
N HIS A 123 -10.86 -10.86 -12.69
CA HIS A 123 -12.04 -10.41 -11.96
C HIS A 123 -12.43 -8.96 -12.28
N VAL A 124 -11.45 -8.13 -12.65
CA VAL A 124 -11.58 -6.70 -12.86
C VAL A 124 -11.16 -6.37 -14.30
N PRO A 125 -12.12 -6.25 -15.23
CA PRO A 125 -11.82 -5.99 -16.64
C PRO A 125 -11.02 -4.69 -16.84
N GLY A 126 -9.92 -4.77 -17.59
CA GLY A 126 -9.12 -3.61 -17.97
C GLY A 126 -8.22 -3.06 -16.86
N ILE A 127 -7.96 -3.83 -15.79
CA ILE A 127 -7.05 -3.39 -14.74
C ILE A 127 -5.62 -3.22 -15.28
N GLN A 128 -5.01 -2.07 -15.00
CA GLN A 128 -3.62 -1.76 -15.33
C GLN A 128 -2.77 -1.72 -14.07
N GLN A 129 -1.50 -2.09 -14.14
CA GLN A 129 -0.58 -1.93 -13.01
C GLN A 129 -0.06 -0.50 -12.88
N ALA A 130 0.12 -0.03 -11.65
CA ALA A 130 0.57 1.35 -11.38
C ALA A 130 1.66 1.48 -10.29
N PHE A 131 2.29 0.39 -9.88
CA PHE A 131 3.22 0.38 -8.74
C PHE A 131 4.67 0.00 -9.09
N ILE A 132 4.95 -0.61 -10.25
CA ILE A 132 6.34 -0.82 -10.69
C ILE A 132 6.90 0.50 -11.22
N LYS A 133 8.10 0.85 -10.76
CA LYS A 133 8.93 1.93 -11.28
C LYS A 133 10.20 1.37 -11.90
N GLN A 134 10.55 1.90 -13.07
CA GLN A 134 11.83 1.65 -13.72
C GLN A 134 12.63 2.97 -13.70
N VAL A 135 13.79 2.96 -13.06
CA VAL A 135 14.70 4.12 -13.03
C VAL A 135 16.09 3.65 -13.44
N GLY A 136 16.46 3.93 -14.69
CA GLY A 136 17.67 3.36 -15.29
C GLY A 136 17.52 1.85 -15.45
N ASP A 137 18.44 1.10 -14.84
CA ASP A 137 18.46 -0.36 -14.77
C ASP A 137 17.79 -0.91 -13.50
N LYS A 138 17.30 -0.04 -12.62
CA LYS A 138 16.67 -0.45 -11.36
C LYS A 138 15.17 -0.64 -11.52
N THR A 139 14.72 -1.86 -11.21
CA THR A 139 13.30 -2.15 -10.97
C THR A 139 12.99 -1.92 -9.50
N MET A 140 11.94 -1.13 -9.25
CA MET A 140 11.48 -0.77 -7.92
C MET A 140 9.97 -0.93 -7.79
N ILE A 141 9.48 -1.11 -6.57
CA ILE A 141 8.05 -1.13 -6.27
C ILE A 141 7.68 0.05 -5.39
N GLU A 142 6.63 0.78 -5.76
CA GLU A 142 6.04 1.83 -4.94
C GLU A 142 4.81 1.29 -4.22
N VAL A 143 4.87 1.27 -2.90
CA VAL A 143 3.77 0.89 -2.01
C VAL A 143 3.29 2.15 -1.30
N GLY A 144 1.99 2.41 -1.29
CA GLY A 144 1.52 3.61 -0.61
C GLY A 144 0.02 3.78 -0.59
N ASN A 145 -0.39 4.70 0.27
CA ASN A 145 -1.77 4.92 0.63
C ASN A 145 -2.10 6.42 0.61
N ARG A 146 -3.36 6.76 0.35
CA ARG A 146 -3.83 8.13 0.58
C ARG A 146 -3.77 8.41 2.08
N ILE A 147 -3.36 9.62 2.44
CA ILE A 147 -3.39 10.05 3.85
C ILE A 147 -4.84 10.27 4.27
N PHE A 148 -5.63 10.91 3.42
CA PHE A 148 -7.05 11.12 3.68
C PHE A 148 -7.91 10.55 2.57
N THR A 149 -9.06 10.01 2.96
CA THR A 149 -10.10 9.57 2.04
C THR A 149 -11.18 10.64 1.95
N PRO A 150 -11.59 11.06 0.74
CA PRO A 150 -12.76 11.92 0.57
C PRO A 150 -14.01 11.25 1.18
N ARG A 151 -14.78 11.98 2.00
CA ARG A 151 -15.97 11.47 2.69
C ARG A 151 -17.08 11.08 1.71
N ASN A 152 -17.11 11.65 0.51
CA ASN A 152 -18.02 11.20 -0.55
C ASN A 152 -17.64 9.83 -1.14
N GLU A 153 -16.36 9.44 -1.09
CA GLU A 153 -15.90 8.10 -1.46
C GLU A 153 -16.12 7.09 -0.32
N ALA A 154 -16.01 7.53 0.93
CA ALA A 154 -16.19 6.69 2.10
C ALA A 154 -17.10 7.34 3.17
N PRO A 155 -18.43 7.43 2.91
CA PRO A 155 -19.35 8.19 3.77
C PRO A 155 -19.53 7.58 5.16
N THR A 156 -19.36 6.27 5.28
CA THR A 156 -19.51 5.50 6.52
C THR A 156 -18.20 5.34 7.30
N MET A 157 -17.05 5.71 6.70
CA MET A 157 -15.74 5.56 7.33
C MET A 157 -15.65 6.43 8.58
N GLN A 158 -15.29 5.79 9.68
CA GLN A 158 -15.08 6.48 10.95
C GLN A 158 -13.64 6.99 11.04
N PRO A 159 -13.43 8.16 11.67
CA PRO A 159 -12.09 8.62 12.00
C PRO A 159 -11.33 7.59 12.84
N ALA A 160 -10.11 7.25 12.44
CA ALA A 160 -9.23 6.40 13.22
C ALA A 160 -8.56 7.21 14.36
N THR A 161 -8.21 6.52 15.44
CA THR A 161 -7.32 7.06 16.47
C THR A 161 -5.92 7.18 15.89
N VAL A 162 -5.34 8.37 15.98
CA VAL A 162 -4.01 8.66 15.43
C VAL A 162 -3.00 8.70 16.57
N ASP A 163 -1.92 7.94 16.43
CA ASP A 163 -0.80 7.97 17.38
C ASP A 163 -0.10 9.35 17.32
N ARG A 164 0.35 9.83 18.48
CA ARG A 164 1.19 11.03 18.58
C ARG A 164 2.51 10.89 17.83
N LEU A 165 3.06 9.68 17.74
CA LEU A 165 4.29 9.42 16.97
C LEU A 165 4.09 9.65 15.46
N MET A 166 2.84 9.48 14.98
CA MET A 166 2.46 9.69 13.59
C MET A 166 2.05 11.14 13.31
N ASP A 167 1.40 11.80 14.27
CA ASP A 167 0.81 13.12 14.13
C ASP A 167 1.33 14.09 15.19
N GLU A 168 2.65 14.28 15.22
CA GLU A 168 3.34 15.14 16.20
C GLU A 168 2.76 16.56 16.28
N ASN A 169 2.26 17.08 15.15
CA ASN A 169 1.68 18.42 15.05
C ASN A 169 0.16 18.44 15.23
N GLY A 170 -0.50 17.29 15.41
CA GLY A 170 -1.95 17.17 15.56
C GLY A 170 -2.76 17.51 14.30
N PHE A 171 -2.13 17.52 13.13
CA PHE A 171 -2.77 17.89 11.86
C PHE A 171 -3.83 16.87 11.43
N ILE A 172 -3.50 15.57 11.46
CA ILE A 172 -4.45 14.51 11.09
C ILE A 172 -5.64 14.53 12.04
N GLN A 173 -5.37 14.67 13.34
CA GLN A 173 -6.40 14.78 14.37
C GLN A 173 -7.30 16.02 14.15
N GLN A 174 -6.71 17.16 13.74
CA GLN A 174 -7.45 18.37 13.44
C GLN A 174 -8.33 18.21 12.20
N VAL A 175 -7.85 17.59 11.12
CA VAL A 175 -8.63 17.31 9.90
C VAL A 175 -9.84 16.43 10.23
N ASN A 176 -9.64 15.37 11.03
CA ASN A 176 -10.73 14.50 11.49
C ASN A 176 -11.79 15.22 12.33
N LYS A 177 -11.39 16.19 13.16
CA LYS A 177 -12.30 16.98 14.01
C LYS A 177 -13.08 18.06 13.26
N THR A 178 -12.45 18.70 12.28
CA THR A 178 -13.00 19.86 11.57
C THR A 178 -14.02 19.49 10.50
N GLY A 179 -14.13 18.21 10.12
CA GLY A 179 -15.16 17.74 9.20
C GLY A 179 -15.01 18.29 7.78
N THR A 180 -13.76 18.48 7.32
CA THR A 180 -13.36 19.12 6.05
C THR A 180 -13.77 18.38 4.77
N GLY A 181 -14.70 17.41 4.85
CA GLY A 181 -15.04 16.53 3.73
C GLY A 181 -14.01 15.42 3.49
N PHE A 182 -12.98 15.34 4.32
CA PHE A 182 -11.96 14.28 4.31
C PHE A 182 -11.97 13.53 5.64
N VAL A 183 -11.55 12.27 5.62
CA VAL A 183 -11.42 11.43 6.80
C VAL A 183 -10.12 10.64 6.73
N TYR A 184 -9.36 10.65 7.84
CA TYR A 184 -8.31 9.68 8.11
C TYR A 184 -8.94 8.55 8.91
N GLY A 185 -9.23 7.44 8.23
CA GLY A 185 -9.87 6.27 8.83
C GLY A 185 -8.97 5.04 8.86
N GLU A 186 -9.56 3.90 9.18
CA GLU A 186 -8.87 2.60 9.24
C GLU A 186 -8.11 2.28 7.95
N GLU A 187 -8.70 2.62 6.80
CA GLU A 187 -8.09 2.41 5.50
C GLU A 187 -6.82 3.23 5.29
N ASN A 188 -6.63 4.33 6.01
CA ASN A 188 -5.48 5.22 5.91
C ASN A 188 -4.38 4.91 6.93
N LEU A 189 -4.63 3.98 7.86
CA LEU A 189 -3.65 3.59 8.87
C LEU A 189 -2.47 2.83 8.25
N VAL A 190 -1.28 3.14 8.75
CA VAL A 190 -0.04 2.41 8.47
C VAL A 190 0.67 2.21 9.79
N TYR A 191 1.07 0.98 10.07
CA TYR A 191 1.86 0.63 11.26
C TYR A 191 3.36 0.76 10.96
N TYR A 192 4.11 1.34 11.89
CA TYR A 192 5.55 1.51 11.76
C TYR A 192 6.24 0.83 12.92
N GLY A 193 7.02 -0.20 12.60
CA GLY A 193 7.71 -1.03 13.58
C GLY A 193 9.22 -1.04 13.40
N GLU A 194 9.93 -1.46 14.41
CA GLU A 194 11.34 -1.87 14.35
C GLU A 194 11.48 -3.23 14.99
N GLU A 195 12.16 -4.14 14.28
CA GLU A 195 12.56 -5.40 14.87
C GLU A 195 13.72 -5.17 15.84
N ILE A 196 13.52 -5.59 17.09
CA ILE A 196 14.57 -5.65 18.10
C ILE A 196 14.73 -7.09 18.57
N THR A 197 15.98 -7.51 18.72
CA THR A 197 16.33 -8.78 19.35
C THR A 197 16.56 -8.51 20.83
N ASP A 198 15.77 -9.16 21.68
CA ASP A 198 15.93 -9.08 23.13
C ASP A 198 17.15 -9.88 23.62
N ASP A 199 17.51 -9.71 24.89
CA ASP A 199 18.68 -10.37 25.51
C ASP A 199 18.58 -11.91 25.47
N ASP A 200 17.37 -12.46 25.35
CA ASP A 200 17.07 -13.89 25.22
C ASP A 200 17.17 -14.40 23.77
N GLY A 201 17.44 -13.51 22.81
CA GLY A 201 17.47 -13.82 21.38
C GLY A 201 16.10 -13.79 20.71
N THR A 202 15.04 -13.41 21.42
CA THR A 202 13.69 -13.33 20.85
C THR A 202 13.54 -12.04 20.04
N ASN A 203 13.10 -12.15 18.79
CA ASN A 203 12.76 -10.98 17.98
C ASN A 203 11.34 -10.49 18.33
N ARG A 204 11.22 -9.21 18.66
CA ARG A 204 9.94 -8.51 18.83
C ARG A 204 9.91 -7.25 17.99
N ILE A 205 8.71 -6.81 17.62
CA ILE A 205 8.49 -5.57 16.90
C ILE A 205 8.02 -4.52 17.90
N ILE A 206 8.69 -3.37 17.93
CA ILE A 206 8.27 -2.20 18.72
C ILE A 206 7.80 -1.08 17.80
N ASP A 207 6.78 -0.33 18.23
CA ASP A 207 6.29 0.82 17.48
C ASP A 207 7.34 1.94 17.44
N ILE A 208 7.54 2.52 16.25
CA ILE A 208 8.48 3.63 16.04
C ILE A 208 7.83 4.80 15.31
N SER A 209 8.42 5.99 15.44
CA SER A 209 8.06 7.11 14.57
C SER A 209 8.51 6.82 13.13
N PRO A 210 7.67 7.10 12.10
CA PRO A 210 8.06 6.99 10.69
C PRO A 210 9.24 7.91 10.31
N GLN A 211 9.58 8.91 11.15
CA GLN A 211 10.78 9.73 10.99
C GLN A 211 12.08 8.93 11.17
N LYS A 212 12.04 7.82 11.92
CA LYS A 212 13.21 6.97 12.19
C LYS A 212 13.67 6.19 10.95
N LEU A 213 12.76 5.90 10.02
CA LEU A 213 13.08 5.24 8.76
C LEU A 213 13.86 6.20 7.84
N HIS A 214 14.86 5.69 7.13
CA HIS A 214 15.72 6.45 6.24
C HIS A 214 15.94 5.71 4.92
N VAL A 215 16.19 6.47 3.86
CA VAL A 215 16.61 5.91 2.57
C VAL A 215 17.94 5.17 2.76
N GLY A 216 17.99 3.91 2.35
CA GLY A 216 19.08 2.97 2.63
C GLY A 216 18.71 1.88 3.65
N ASP A 217 17.66 2.06 4.45
CA ASP A 217 17.27 1.05 5.43
C ASP A 217 16.71 -0.22 4.75
N ILE A 218 17.01 -1.39 5.31
CA ILE A 218 16.38 -2.66 4.95
C ILE A 218 15.09 -2.76 5.76
N VAL A 219 13.98 -2.90 5.06
CA VAL A 219 12.63 -2.89 5.64
C VAL A 219 11.83 -4.08 5.13
N ASP A 220 10.98 -4.63 6.00
CA ASP A 220 9.84 -5.46 5.61
C ASP A 220 8.62 -4.56 5.43
N VAL A 221 7.91 -4.71 4.31
CA VAL A 221 6.74 -3.92 3.98
C VAL A 221 5.55 -4.85 3.74
N GLY A 222 4.57 -4.76 4.63
CA GLY A 222 3.27 -5.36 4.46
C GLY A 222 2.32 -4.47 3.67
N PHE A 223 1.66 -5.06 2.68
CA PHE A 223 0.74 -4.38 1.79
C PHE A 223 -0.42 -5.29 1.36
N SER A 224 -1.46 -4.67 0.84
CA SER A 224 -2.54 -5.35 0.14
C SER A 224 -2.61 -4.90 -1.32
N VAL A 225 -3.09 -5.78 -2.20
CA VAL A 225 -3.34 -5.44 -3.60
C VAL A 225 -4.80 -5.00 -3.73
N VAL A 226 -5.01 -3.82 -4.31
CA VAL A 226 -6.35 -3.27 -4.54
C VAL A 226 -6.52 -2.76 -5.96
N GLY A 227 -7.71 -2.94 -6.53
CA GLY A 227 -8.12 -2.34 -7.79
C GLY A 227 -8.93 -1.07 -7.54
N ILE A 228 -8.43 0.08 -7.97
CA ILE A 228 -9.10 1.39 -7.81
C ILE A 228 -9.27 2.03 -9.18
N GLY A 229 -10.44 2.60 -9.45
CA GLY A 229 -10.72 3.32 -10.69
C GLY A 229 -12.19 3.24 -11.10
N LYS A 230 -12.48 3.69 -12.33
CA LYS A 230 -13.83 3.65 -12.91
C LYS A 230 -13.75 3.14 -14.34
N GLY A 231 -14.62 2.19 -14.69
CA GLY A 231 -14.72 1.67 -16.06
C GLY A 231 -13.39 1.08 -16.54
N ARG A 232 -12.86 1.62 -17.65
CA ARG A 232 -11.61 1.15 -18.27
C ARG A 232 -10.34 1.70 -17.62
N ASP A 233 -10.46 2.66 -16.71
CA ASP A 233 -9.33 3.28 -16.01
C ASP A 233 -9.05 2.62 -14.65
N MET A 234 -9.36 1.32 -14.53
CA MET A 234 -9.06 0.55 -13.33
C MET A 234 -7.56 0.33 -13.20
N LYS A 235 -7.02 0.58 -12.01
CA LYS A 235 -5.60 0.41 -11.71
C LYS A 235 -5.38 -0.45 -10.47
N ALA A 236 -4.52 -1.45 -10.58
CA ALA A 236 -3.98 -2.17 -9.45
C ALA A 236 -2.97 -1.29 -8.71
N ARG A 237 -3.12 -1.19 -7.40
CA ARG A 237 -2.22 -0.47 -6.49
C ARG A 237 -1.86 -1.35 -5.30
N LEU A 238 -0.67 -1.12 -4.75
CA LEU A 238 -0.24 -1.71 -3.49
C LEU A 238 -0.53 -0.72 -2.37
N VAL A 239 -1.48 -1.06 -1.48
CA VAL A 239 -1.83 -0.23 -0.33
C VAL A 239 -0.92 -0.60 0.83
N LEU A 240 -0.19 0.40 1.32
CA LEU A 240 0.72 0.25 2.44
C LEU A 240 -0.05 -0.02 3.73
N ARG A 241 0.29 -1.09 4.44
CA ARG A 241 -0.31 -1.47 5.73
C ARG A 241 0.68 -1.44 6.88
N ASN A 242 1.91 -1.89 6.66
CA ASN A 242 2.97 -1.79 7.65
C ASN A 242 4.35 -1.56 7.01
N VAL A 243 5.26 -0.98 7.79
CA VAL A 243 6.70 -0.87 7.47
C VAL A 243 7.48 -1.22 8.74
N THR A 244 8.25 -2.29 8.69
CA THR A 244 9.09 -2.76 9.80
C THR A 244 10.56 -2.56 9.44
N LEU A 245 11.28 -1.78 10.25
CA LEU A 245 12.72 -1.63 10.13
C LEU A 245 13.42 -2.92 10.58
N LEU A 246 14.14 -3.57 9.66
CA LEU A 246 14.91 -4.79 9.94
C LEU A 246 16.39 -4.48 10.17
N ASP A 247 16.98 -3.60 9.35
CA ASP A 247 18.38 -3.21 9.49
C ASP A 247 18.63 -1.78 9.04
N SER A 248 19.25 -0.98 9.90
CA SER A 248 19.66 0.41 9.60
C SER A 248 21.18 0.60 9.68
N THR A 249 21.96 -0.48 9.83
CA THR A 249 23.41 -0.44 10.05
C THR A 249 24.14 0.37 8.98
N TYR A 250 23.82 0.12 7.70
CA TYR A 250 24.47 0.78 6.56
C TYR A 250 24.13 2.27 6.49
N THR A 251 22.86 2.63 6.71
CA THR A 251 22.43 4.02 6.79
C THR A 251 23.10 4.74 7.97
N GLN A 252 23.18 4.11 9.15
CA GLN A 252 23.81 4.71 10.33
C GLN A 252 25.31 4.95 10.10
N LEU A 253 26.02 4.01 9.48
CA LEU A 253 27.44 4.18 9.12
C LEU A 253 27.63 5.33 8.12
N TRP A 254 26.75 5.42 7.11
CA TRP A 254 26.75 6.50 6.14
C TRP A 254 26.51 7.87 6.80
N LEU A 255 25.47 7.98 7.64
CA LEU A 255 25.16 9.20 8.38
C LEU A 255 26.30 9.63 9.31
N LYS A 256 26.90 8.68 10.04
CA LYS A 256 28.07 8.92 10.91
C LYS A 256 29.25 9.48 10.13
N THR A 257 29.50 8.96 8.92
CA THR A 257 30.57 9.44 8.03
C THR A 257 30.29 10.86 7.55
N LYS A 258 29.04 11.14 7.15
CA LYS A 258 28.60 12.47 6.71
C LYS A 258 28.73 13.52 7.81
N VAL A 259 28.30 13.20 9.03
CA VAL A 259 28.42 14.10 10.19
C VAL A 259 29.89 14.37 10.53
N LYS A 260 30.75 13.33 10.54
CA LYS A 260 32.20 13.52 10.74
C LYS A 260 32.84 14.40 9.66
N GLY A 261 32.45 14.23 8.40
CA GLY A 261 32.91 15.08 7.29
C GLY A 261 32.52 16.54 7.47
N GLN A 262 31.28 16.82 7.88
CA GLN A 262 30.81 18.17 8.16
C GLN A 262 31.55 18.84 9.33
N LEU A 263 31.82 18.10 10.42
CA LEU A 263 32.60 18.62 11.55
C LEU A 263 34.03 19.01 11.15
N ARG A 264 34.67 18.26 10.25
CA ARG A 264 36.00 18.60 9.72
C ARG A 264 36.00 19.89 8.90
N LEU A 265 34.95 20.11 8.11
CA LEU A 265 34.80 21.32 7.29
C LEU A 265 34.37 22.55 8.12
N GLY A 266 33.63 22.34 9.23
CA GLY A 266 33.23 23.40 10.16
C GLY A 266 34.34 23.88 11.10
N GLY A 267 35.40 23.09 11.30
CA GLY A 267 36.57 23.46 12.09
C GLY A 267 37.57 24.36 11.37
N ALA A 268 37.54 24.40 10.03
CA ALA A 268 38.11 25.51 9.29
C ALA A 268 37.14 26.68 9.42
N ALA A 269 37.28 27.47 10.49
CA ALA A 269 36.59 28.73 10.65
C ALA A 269 36.55 29.43 9.29
N ARG A 270 35.36 29.51 8.68
CA ARG A 270 35.15 30.50 7.62
C ARG A 270 35.68 31.78 8.24
N PRO A 271 36.74 32.42 7.68
CA PRO A 271 37.11 33.72 8.17
C PRO A 271 35.85 34.54 8.02
N VAL A 272 35.25 34.88 9.16
CA VAL A 272 34.25 35.93 9.22
C VAL A 272 35.04 37.12 8.72
N LEU A 273 34.96 37.38 7.41
CA LEU A 273 35.34 38.64 6.84
C LEU A 273 34.50 39.62 7.63
N ALA A 274 35.14 40.22 8.64
CA ALA A 274 34.55 41.20 9.52
C ALA A 274 33.86 42.19 8.59
N GLY A 275 32.53 42.13 8.61
CA GLY A 275 31.71 42.89 7.70
C GLY A 275 32.10 44.35 7.85
N ARG A 276 32.72 44.89 6.81
CA ARG A 276 32.88 46.34 6.64
C ARG A 276 31.45 46.89 6.72
N LYS A 277 31.09 47.45 7.88
CA LYS A 277 29.80 48.11 8.13
C LYS A 277 29.58 49.08 6.96
N ARG A 278 28.62 48.76 6.10
CA ARG A 278 28.12 49.75 5.15
C ARG A 278 27.23 50.70 5.96
N PRO A 279 27.45 52.02 5.92
CA PRO A 279 26.55 52.98 6.53
C PRO A 279 25.25 52.96 5.70
N GLY A 280 24.14 52.48 6.29
CA GLY A 280 22.84 52.48 5.62
C GLY A 280 21.75 51.58 6.23
N ASP A 281 22.09 50.58 7.05
CA ASP A 281 21.13 49.52 7.43
C ASP A 281 20.32 49.78 8.73
N GLU A 282 20.01 51.04 9.05
CA GLU A 282 19.18 51.40 10.22
C GLU A 282 17.68 51.11 10.02
N TYR A 283 17.23 50.82 8.79
CA TYR A 283 15.82 50.55 8.48
C TYR A 283 15.42 49.05 8.53
N GLY A 284 16.38 48.12 8.64
CA GLY A 284 16.12 46.68 8.54
C GLY A 284 15.66 45.99 9.83
N GLU A 285 15.95 46.57 10.99
CA GLU A 285 15.67 45.94 12.29
C GLU A 285 14.20 46.08 12.75
N ALA A 286 13.45 47.03 12.19
CA ALA A 286 12.05 47.24 12.52
C ALA A 286 11.09 46.19 11.90
N MET A 287 11.49 45.50 10.81
CA MET A 287 10.67 44.48 10.17
C MET A 287 10.79 43.09 10.82
N ARG A 288 11.87 42.80 11.54
CA ARG A 288 12.10 41.46 12.14
C ARG A 288 11.24 41.17 13.38
N LYS A 289 10.54 42.16 13.94
CA LYS A 289 9.67 41.98 15.11
C LYS A 289 8.21 41.62 14.79
N ARG A 290 7.80 41.49 13.52
CA ARG A 290 6.40 41.15 13.16
C ARG A 290 6.14 39.69 12.75
N HIS A 291 7.16 38.82 12.76
CA HIS A 291 7.01 37.43 12.31
C HIS A 291 6.94 36.41 13.45
N ILE A 292 6.25 36.76 14.53
CA ILE A 292 5.76 35.82 15.55
C ILE A 292 4.25 36.00 15.55
N LEU A 293 3.56 35.31 14.64
CA LEU A 293 2.10 35.22 14.60
C LEU A 293 1.71 33.77 14.39
N ASP A 294 0.84 33.35 15.31
CA ASP A 294 -0.23 32.34 15.27
C ASP A 294 -0.16 31.10 14.36
N PRO A 295 -0.51 29.91 14.89
CA PRO A 295 -0.79 28.74 14.06
C PRO A 295 -2.04 28.99 13.20
N ASP A 296 -1.78 29.31 11.94
CA ASP A 296 -2.74 29.69 10.90
C ASP A 296 -3.67 28.51 10.51
N THR A 297 -4.89 28.49 11.06
CA THR A 297 -5.94 27.52 10.70
C THR A 297 -6.46 27.68 9.27
N ASP A 298 -6.32 28.87 8.67
CA ASP A 298 -6.77 29.17 7.31
C ASP A 298 -5.87 28.52 6.23
N GLY A 299 -4.62 28.21 6.59
CA GLY A 299 -3.71 27.51 5.68
C GLY A 299 -4.13 26.06 5.40
N ALA A 300 -4.76 25.38 6.36
CA ALA A 300 -5.16 23.99 6.21
C ALA A 300 -6.39 23.84 5.29
N THR A 301 -7.41 24.67 5.49
CA THR A 301 -8.63 24.68 4.66
C THR A 301 -8.33 25.07 3.22
N LYS A 302 -7.51 26.10 3.00
CA LYS A 302 -7.09 26.53 1.65
C LYS A 302 -6.36 25.41 0.89
N ARG A 303 -5.51 24.64 1.58
CA ARG A 303 -4.76 23.54 0.96
C ARG A 303 -5.61 22.30 0.67
N LEU A 304 -6.56 21.98 1.54
CA LEU A 304 -7.55 20.93 1.23
C LEU A 304 -8.42 21.31 0.03
N THR A 305 -8.70 22.61 -0.15
CA THR A 305 -9.35 23.09 -1.39
C THR A 305 -8.43 22.96 -2.60
N GLU A 306 -7.14 23.26 -2.49
CA GLU A 306 -6.15 23.02 -3.57
C GLU A 306 -6.06 21.53 -3.95
N MET A 307 -6.03 20.62 -2.98
CA MET A 307 -6.06 19.17 -3.24
C MET A 307 -7.36 18.72 -3.94
N ALA A 308 -8.51 19.27 -3.55
CA ALA A 308 -9.79 18.99 -4.20
C ALA A 308 -9.88 19.58 -5.62
N LEU A 309 -9.10 20.63 -5.92
CA LEU A 309 -9.05 21.25 -7.24
C LEU A 309 -8.16 20.44 -8.20
N ASP A 310 -7.06 19.86 -7.76
CA ASP A 310 -6.19 19.01 -8.59
C ASP A 310 -6.93 17.76 -9.11
N GLU A 311 -7.79 17.13 -8.30
CA GLU A 311 -8.60 15.99 -8.76
C GLU A 311 -9.70 16.41 -9.75
N ASN A 312 -10.25 17.63 -9.63
CA ASN A 312 -11.28 18.15 -10.55
C ASN A 312 -10.69 18.70 -11.86
N LEU A 313 -9.48 19.27 -11.84
CA LEU A 313 -8.80 19.78 -13.03
C LEU A 313 -8.53 18.67 -14.05
N LEU A 314 -8.21 17.47 -13.55
CA LEU A 314 -7.99 16.27 -14.36
C LEU A 314 -9.29 15.80 -15.06
N VAL A 315 -10.45 15.93 -14.38
CA VAL A 315 -11.76 15.61 -14.95
C VAL A 315 -12.18 16.63 -16.02
N VAL A 316 -11.89 17.92 -15.80
CA VAL A 316 -12.19 18.99 -16.78
C VAL A 316 -11.30 18.88 -18.02
N LEU A 317 -10.00 18.58 -17.86
CA LEU A 317 -9.11 18.35 -18.99
C LEU A 317 -9.52 17.13 -19.81
N LEU A 318 -9.93 16.02 -19.17
CA LEU A 318 -10.47 14.84 -19.88
C LEU A 318 -11.77 15.15 -20.63
N TRP A 319 -12.62 16.05 -20.11
CA TRP A 319 -13.81 16.53 -20.81
C TRP A 319 -13.47 17.39 -22.04
N ILE A 320 -12.49 18.29 -21.92
CA ILE A 320 -12.04 19.14 -23.02
C ILE A 320 -11.41 18.31 -24.15
N PHE A 321 -10.58 17.32 -23.82
CA PHE A 321 -9.97 16.43 -24.82
C PHE A 321 -10.97 15.40 -25.39
N GLY A 322 -11.96 14.97 -24.62
CA GLY A 322 -13.03 14.07 -25.10
C GLY A 322 -13.93 14.71 -26.15
N ILE A 323 -14.21 16.01 -26.06
CA ILE A 323 -15.02 16.74 -27.05
C ILE A 323 -14.23 16.97 -28.36
N ALA A 324 -12.92 17.19 -28.28
CA ALA A 324 -12.08 17.38 -29.47
C ALA A 324 -12.02 16.13 -30.37
N SER A 325 -12.19 14.93 -29.80
CA SER A 325 -12.13 13.67 -30.57
C SER A 325 -13.43 13.31 -31.30
N LEU A 326 -14.55 13.97 -30.98
CA LEU A 326 -15.84 13.75 -31.67
C LEU A 326 -16.03 14.63 -32.91
N ALA A 327 -15.21 15.67 -33.10
CA ALA A 327 -15.35 16.62 -34.20
C ALA A 327 -14.58 16.23 -35.49
N CYS A 328 -13.79 15.15 -35.47
CA CYS A 328 -12.94 14.74 -36.61
C CYS A 328 -13.39 13.45 -37.32
N ALA A 329 -14.57 12.90 -37.02
CA ALA A 329 -15.08 11.74 -37.74
C ALA A 329 -15.81 12.17 -39.03
N GLY A 330 -15.11 12.06 -40.16
CA GLY A 330 -15.68 12.23 -41.50
C GLY A 330 -16.73 11.15 -41.85
N PRO A 331 -17.52 11.37 -42.92
CA PRO A 331 -18.66 10.53 -43.27
C PRO A 331 -18.24 9.11 -43.71
N ILE A 332 -18.91 8.11 -43.14
CA ILE A 332 -18.78 6.69 -43.44
C ILE A 332 -19.39 6.39 -44.83
N PRO A 333 -18.71 5.68 -45.74
CA PRO A 333 -19.28 5.30 -47.02
C PRO A 333 -20.28 4.14 -46.89
N ASN A 334 -21.35 4.23 -47.67
CA ASN A 334 -22.38 3.20 -47.85
C ASN A 334 -21.78 1.88 -48.37
N ILE A 335 -22.00 0.79 -47.63
CA ILE A 335 -21.76 -0.58 -48.11
C ILE A 335 -23.13 -1.17 -48.46
N GLY A 336 -23.43 -1.16 -49.76
CA GLY A 336 -24.46 -1.99 -50.36
C GLY A 336 -23.86 -3.32 -50.86
N ASP A 337 -24.73 -4.31 -50.97
CA ASP A 337 -24.59 -5.56 -51.72
C ASP A 337 -23.71 -6.68 -51.13
N ILE A 338 -24.36 -7.51 -50.30
CA ILE A 338 -23.97 -8.92 -50.13
C ILE A 338 -25.14 -9.80 -50.59
N SER A 339 -24.94 -10.47 -51.71
CA SER A 339 -25.87 -11.43 -52.31
C SER A 339 -25.90 -12.75 -51.54
N VAL A 340 -27.10 -13.23 -51.25
CA VAL A 340 -27.39 -14.56 -50.66
C VAL A 340 -27.58 -15.60 -51.77
N PRO A 341 -26.98 -16.80 -51.71
CA PRO A 341 -27.37 -17.93 -52.56
C PRO A 341 -28.37 -18.88 -51.85
N PRO A 342 -29.19 -19.65 -52.61
CA PRO A 342 -30.34 -20.39 -52.10
C PRO A 342 -29.98 -21.79 -51.54
N PRO A 343 -30.92 -22.46 -50.82
CA PRO A 343 -30.62 -23.68 -50.07
C PRO A 343 -30.70 -24.94 -50.95
N GLY A 344 -29.64 -25.77 -50.89
CA GLY A 344 -29.59 -27.10 -51.45
C GLY A 344 -30.00 -28.17 -50.43
N ARG A 345 -30.97 -29.01 -50.82
CA ARG A 345 -31.41 -30.24 -50.14
C ARG A 345 -30.44 -31.39 -50.40
N THR A 346 -30.03 -32.09 -49.33
CA THR A 346 -29.74 -33.55 -49.23
C THR A 346 -29.74 -33.87 -47.73
N GLY A 347 -30.46 -34.81 -47.13
CA GLY A 347 -30.73 -36.19 -47.55
C GLY A 347 -29.62 -37.09 -47.00
N GLY A 348 -29.75 -37.62 -45.77
CA GLY A 348 -28.75 -38.52 -45.19
C GLY A 348 -29.03 -38.94 -43.76
N THR A 349 -29.49 -40.17 -43.60
CA THR A 349 -29.79 -40.93 -42.39
C THR A 349 -28.55 -41.22 -41.53
N GLY A 350 -28.67 -41.15 -40.20
CA GLY A 350 -27.64 -41.60 -39.27
C GLY A 350 -28.08 -41.58 -37.81
N SER A 351 -28.57 -42.72 -37.33
CA SER A 351 -28.82 -43.06 -35.93
C SER A 351 -27.53 -43.07 -35.11
N MET A 352 -27.53 -42.51 -33.88
CA MET A 352 -27.18 -43.23 -32.64
C MET A 352 -26.92 -42.31 -31.42
N PHE A 353 -27.36 -42.83 -30.27
CA PHE A 353 -26.98 -42.58 -28.87
C PHE A 353 -27.55 -41.38 -28.09
N LEU A 354 -28.53 -41.75 -27.25
CA LEU A 354 -28.90 -41.20 -25.96
C LEU A 354 -27.68 -41.00 -25.05
N SER A 355 -27.58 -39.84 -24.41
CA SER A 355 -27.46 -39.76 -22.95
C SER A 355 -27.90 -38.37 -22.47
N GLU A 356 -29.06 -38.33 -21.81
CA GLU A 356 -29.49 -37.21 -21.00
C GLU A 356 -28.69 -37.22 -19.69
N SER A 357 -28.06 -36.11 -19.35
CA SER A 357 -27.72 -35.81 -17.97
C SER A 357 -28.16 -34.38 -17.69
N GLN A 358 -29.26 -34.28 -16.95
CA GLN A 358 -29.78 -33.06 -16.36
C GLN A 358 -28.80 -32.58 -15.29
N HIS A 359 -28.34 -31.33 -15.34
CA HIS A 359 -27.81 -30.62 -14.17
C HIS A 359 -28.49 -29.26 -14.08
N GLY A 360 -29.22 -29.08 -12.99
CA GLY A 360 -30.05 -27.92 -12.71
C GLY A 360 -29.25 -26.66 -12.40
N HIS A 361 -29.70 -25.55 -12.97
CA HIS A 361 -29.29 -24.21 -12.57
C HIS A 361 -29.97 -23.83 -11.25
N ALA A 362 -29.21 -23.81 -10.16
CA ALA A 362 -29.63 -23.15 -8.92
C ALA A 362 -29.37 -21.63 -9.03
N LYS A 363 -30.45 -20.85 -9.19
CA LYS A 363 -30.44 -19.38 -9.02
C LYS A 363 -30.46 -19.06 -7.53
N TYR A 364 -29.36 -18.60 -6.96
CA TYR A 364 -29.38 -17.94 -5.65
C TYR A 364 -29.73 -16.46 -5.83
N ARG A 365 -30.88 -16.08 -5.27
CA ARG A 365 -31.38 -14.72 -5.16
C ARG A 365 -30.94 -14.20 -3.79
N ILE A 366 -29.91 -13.36 -3.74
CA ILE A 366 -29.52 -12.67 -2.50
C ILE A 366 -30.50 -11.52 -2.30
N SER A 367 -31.38 -11.67 -1.31
CA SER A 367 -32.27 -10.61 -0.84
C SER A 367 -31.47 -9.58 -0.04
N HIS A 368 -31.51 -8.33 -0.48
CA HIS A 368 -31.11 -7.19 0.34
C HIS A 368 -32.17 -6.93 1.41
N GLY A 369 -31.75 -6.80 2.67
CA GLY A 369 -32.60 -6.29 3.73
C GLY A 369 -32.07 -6.63 5.12
N GLY A 370 -31.55 -5.62 5.82
CA GLY A 370 -31.28 -5.71 7.24
C GLY A 370 -30.31 -4.64 7.73
N ASP A 371 -30.84 -3.47 8.07
CA ASP A 371 -30.18 -2.51 8.97
C ASP A 371 -29.81 -3.22 10.29
N VAL A 372 -28.54 -3.56 10.45
CA VAL A 372 -27.99 -4.02 11.74
C VAL A 372 -27.00 -2.96 12.20
N LYS A 373 -27.36 -2.26 13.28
CA LYS A 373 -26.45 -1.40 14.03
C LYS A 373 -25.28 -2.24 14.53
N SER A 374 -24.15 -2.18 13.84
CA SER A 374 -22.89 -2.77 14.28
C SER A 374 -22.35 -1.94 15.45
N LYS A 375 -22.36 -2.53 16.64
CA LYS A 375 -21.47 -2.09 17.74
C LYS A 375 -20.07 -2.61 17.40
N SER A 376 -19.16 -1.71 17.05
CA SER A 376 -17.73 -2.03 16.94
C SER A 376 -17.18 -2.35 18.33
N ALA A 377 -16.89 -3.61 18.60
CA ALA A 377 -16.03 -4.00 19.71
C ALA A 377 -14.59 -3.70 19.30
N ILE A 378 -13.95 -2.76 19.99
CA ILE A 378 -12.54 -2.46 19.87
C ILE A 378 -11.78 -3.64 20.49
N LEU A 379 -11.10 -4.43 19.65
CA LEU A 379 -10.11 -5.40 20.11
C LEU A 379 -8.82 -4.63 20.39
N GLY A 380 -8.46 -4.52 21.68
CA GLY A 380 -7.12 -4.13 22.11
C GLY A 380 -6.11 -5.26 21.90
N PRO A 381 -4.82 -5.01 22.17
CA PRO A 381 -3.74 -5.97 21.93
C PRO A 381 -3.95 -7.25 22.73
N VAL A 382 -3.79 -8.39 22.04
CA VAL A 382 -3.86 -9.73 22.62
C VAL A 382 -2.59 -9.95 23.44
N THR A 383 -2.71 -9.91 24.77
CA THR A 383 -1.68 -10.45 25.67
C THR A 383 -1.87 -11.96 25.77
N PHE A 384 -0.91 -12.74 25.29
CA PHE A 384 -0.87 -14.19 25.51
C PHE A 384 -0.40 -14.46 26.95
N ASP A 385 -1.18 -15.23 27.70
CA ASP A 385 -0.82 -15.72 29.04
C ASP A 385 -0.22 -17.13 28.89
N GLU A 386 1.08 -17.28 29.15
CA GLU A 386 1.88 -18.49 28.89
C GLU A 386 1.65 -19.66 29.89
N LYS A 387 0.59 -19.64 30.69
CA LYS A 387 0.41 -20.60 31.81
C LYS A 387 -0.40 -21.86 31.50
N SER A 388 -0.38 -22.42 30.29
CA SER A 388 -1.27 -23.57 29.99
C SER A 388 -0.65 -24.74 29.22
N ILE A 389 0.67 -24.95 29.28
CA ILE A 389 1.30 -26.16 28.72
C ILE A 389 2.24 -26.81 29.74
N GLU A 390 1.67 -27.38 30.80
CA GLU A 390 2.30 -28.44 31.60
C GLU A 390 1.22 -29.41 32.08
N GLU A 391 0.97 -30.49 31.33
CA GLU A 391 0.62 -31.82 31.85
C GLU A 391 0.18 -32.73 30.70
N ARG A 392 1.05 -33.69 30.31
CA ARG A 392 0.73 -35.08 29.95
C ARG A 392 1.93 -35.75 29.29
N LEU A 393 2.78 -36.33 30.14
CA LEU A 393 3.62 -37.47 29.77
C LEU A 393 3.07 -38.68 30.53
N GLU A 394 2.36 -39.56 29.84
CA GLU A 394 2.06 -40.91 30.33
C GLU A 394 3.03 -41.91 29.65
N GLU A 395 3.67 -42.72 30.48
CA GLU A 395 4.60 -43.79 30.10
C GLU A 395 3.88 -44.97 29.42
N PRO A 396 4.54 -45.71 28.50
CA PRO A 396 3.98 -46.93 27.95
C PRO A 396 4.28 -48.15 28.84
N THR A 397 3.22 -48.78 29.36
CA THR A 397 3.27 -50.12 29.95
C THR A 397 3.55 -51.18 28.87
N GLY A 398 4.61 -51.96 29.05
CA GLY A 398 4.94 -53.11 28.23
C GLY A 398 4.10 -54.36 28.52
N ILE A 399 3.79 -55.09 27.44
CA ILE A 399 3.41 -56.52 27.35
C ILE A 399 4.01 -56.92 25.98
N THR A 400 4.92 -57.88 25.80
CA THR A 400 5.03 -59.28 26.26
C THR A 400 6.48 -59.72 26.15
#